data_AF-A0A811TBU6-F1
#
_entry.id   AF-A0A811TBU6-F1
#
_cell.length_a   1.000
_cell.length_b   1.000
_cell.length_c   1.000
_cell.angle_alpha   90.00
_cell.angle_beta   90.00
_cell.angle_gamma   90.00
#
_symmetry.space_group_name_H-M   'P 1'
#
loop_
_entity.id
_entity.type
_entity.pdbx_description
1 polymer ?
#
loop_
_entity_poly.entity_id
_entity_poly.type
_entity_poly.pdbx_seq_one_letter_code
_entity_poly.pdbx_strand_id
1 'polypeptide(L)'
;MTNIGIVSYGAYIPRYRIKIEEIAKIWGDDPDAIKNGLKVYEKSVPDIDEDTATMAVEAARNAVKRKNIDTTRIEAVYTGSESHPYAVKPTSTIIAEAISASPILTAADVEFACKAGTAAMQMCMGLVKSEMIDLGLAIGSDVAQGAPGDALEYTAAAGAVAYIIGRDELAAEIEETYSVTTDTPDFWRREGMPYPEHGGRFTGEPGYFKHVTLAATGLMEKTNTAPEDYDYAVFHQPNGKFPLRVASMLGFTTKQLKPGYVVQHLGNTYSGSAMMGLAATLDVAKTGERIFVTSFGSGAGSDAFSITVCDCIEEIKNKAPTVQHLLENPLYLSYGMYAKHKRKIKV
;
A
#
# COMPACT_ATOMS: atom_id res chain seq x y z
N MET A 1 3.28 -11.66 -27.30
CA MET A 1 2.97 -10.64 -26.28
C MET A 1 4.09 -10.72 -25.27
N THR A 2 4.67 -9.59 -24.89
CA THR A 2 5.77 -9.57 -23.93
C THR A 2 5.15 -9.54 -22.54
N ASN A 3 5.29 -10.62 -21.77
CA ASN A 3 4.75 -10.70 -20.41
C ASN A 3 5.47 -9.66 -19.55
N ILE A 4 4.72 -8.95 -18.71
CA ILE A 4 5.23 -7.91 -17.81
C ILE A 4 4.64 -8.18 -16.45
N GLY A 5 5.45 -8.02 -15.41
CA GLY A 5 4.93 -8.15 -14.08
C GLY A 5 5.96 -7.92 -13.01
N ILE A 6 5.66 -8.47 -11.85
CA ILE A 6 6.45 -8.35 -10.64
C ILE A 6 7.58 -9.38 -10.74
N VAL A 7 8.82 -8.90 -10.82
CA VAL A 7 10.05 -9.71 -10.75
C VAL A 7 10.38 -10.03 -9.30
N SER A 8 10.23 -9.06 -8.42
CA SER A 8 10.45 -9.20 -6.98
C SER A 8 9.65 -8.14 -6.22
N TYR A 9 9.50 -8.33 -4.91
CA TYR A 9 8.77 -7.42 -4.04
C TYR A 9 9.42 -7.37 -2.67
N GLY A 10 9.09 -6.38 -1.86
CA GLY A 10 9.59 -6.22 -0.50
C GLY A 10 8.64 -5.35 0.32
N ALA A 11 8.58 -5.59 1.62
CA ALA A 11 7.74 -4.83 2.54
C ALA A 11 8.54 -4.39 3.76
N TYR A 12 8.05 -3.35 4.43
CA TYR A 12 8.53 -2.90 5.72
C TYR A 12 7.36 -2.43 6.59
N ILE A 13 7.38 -2.83 7.86
CA ILE A 13 6.45 -2.36 8.88
C ILE A 13 7.27 -2.02 10.13
N PRO A 14 7.13 -0.81 10.70
CA PRO A 14 7.79 -0.44 11.94
C PRO A 14 7.49 -1.40 13.08
N ARG A 15 8.35 -1.48 14.10
CA ARG A 15 8.15 -2.39 15.24
C ARG A 15 7.10 -1.91 16.24
N TYR A 16 6.86 -0.61 16.34
CA TYR A 16 5.93 -0.08 17.35
C TYR A 16 4.47 -0.21 16.91
N ARG A 17 3.59 -0.45 17.89
CA ARG A 17 2.14 -0.47 17.73
C ARG A 17 1.47 0.37 18.82
N ILE A 18 0.31 0.92 18.50
CA ILE A 18 -0.62 1.43 19.51
C ILE A 18 -1.95 0.70 19.37
N LYS A 19 -2.49 0.24 20.50
CA LYS A 19 -3.82 -0.39 20.57
C LYS A 19 -4.92 0.67 20.51
N ILE A 20 -6.07 0.30 19.97
CA ILE A 20 -7.23 1.20 19.91
C ILE A 20 -7.66 1.69 21.30
N GLU A 21 -7.56 0.83 22.32
CA GLU A 21 -7.86 1.15 23.71
C GLU A 21 -7.02 2.31 24.26
N GLU A 22 -5.76 2.42 23.86
CA GLU A 22 -4.86 3.48 24.32
C GLU A 22 -5.28 4.85 23.77
N ILE A 23 -5.80 4.90 22.55
CA ILE A 23 -6.32 6.13 21.92
C ILE A 23 -7.69 6.47 22.52
N ALA A 24 -8.59 5.49 22.57
CA ALA A 24 -9.97 5.68 23.06
C ALA A 24 -10.00 6.19 24.50
N LYS A 25 -9.10 5.68 25.35
CA LYS A 25 -8.96 6.13 26.74
C LYS A 25 -8.69 7.63 26.88
N ILE A 26 -7.95 8.23 25.94
CA ILE A 26 -7.61 9.66 26.00
C ILE A 26 -8.79 10.54 25.58
N TRP A 27 -9.57 10.09 24.60
CA TRP A 27 -10.69 10.87 24.06
C TRP A 27 -12.03 10.59 24.73
N GLY A 28 -12.10 9.57 25.60
CA GLY A 28 -13.34 9.17 26.27
C GLY A 28 -14.28 8.36 25.37
N ASP A 29 -13.74 7.75 24.31
CA ASP A 29 -14.48 6.88 23.40
C ASP A 29 -14.66 5.46 23.97
N ASP A 30 -15.70 4.76 23.52
CA ASP A 30 -15.89 3.33 23.81
C ASP A 30 -14.98 2.48 22.89
N PRO A 31 -13.92 1.83 23.41
CA PRO A 31 -12.99 1.08 22.58
C PRO A 31 -13.64 -0.11 21.86
N ASP A 32 -14.66 -0.74 22.44
CA ASP A 32 -15.34 -1.88 21.80
C ASP A 32 -16.22 -1.40 20.65
N ALA A 33 -16.88 -0.25 20.80
CA ALA A 33 -17.61 0.39 19.70
C ALA A 33 -16.66 0.76 18.54
N ILE A 34 -15.47 1.32 18.83
CA ILE A 34 -14.48 1.67 17.79
C ILE A 34 -13.94 0.41 17.10
N LYS A 35 -13.51 -0.60 17.86
CA LYS A 35 -13.00 -1.87 17.28
C LYS A 35 -14.05 -2.56 16.43
N ASN A 36 -15.31 -2.60 16.86
CA ASN A 36 -16.38 -3.24 16.09
C ASN A 36 -16.78 -2.42 14.85
N GLY A 37 -16.81 -1.09 14.98
CA GLY A 37 -17.17 -0.17 13.89
C GLY A 37 -16.12 -0.12 12.78
N LEU A 38 -14.84 -0.06 13.14
CA LEU A 38 -13.71 0.05 12.21
C LEU A 38 -13.10 -1.32 11.84
N LYS A 39 -13.29 -2.36 12.66
CA LYS A 39 -12.61 -3.67 12.55
C LYS A 39 -11.08 -3.56 12.58
N VAL A 40 -10.56 -2.59 13.33
CA VAL A 40 -9.13 -2.38 13.59
C VAL A 40 -8.88 -2.58 15.09
N TYR A 41 -7.79 -3.24 15.45
CA TYR A 41 -7.44 -3.57 16.85
C TYR A 41 -6.18 -2.84 17.32
N GLU A 42 -5.28 -2.57 16.39
CA GLU A 42 -4.05 -1.84 16.59
C GLU A 42 -3.56 -1.27 15.27
N LYS A 43 -2.62 -0.33 15.34
CA LYS A 43 -1.96 0.24 14.17
C LYS A 43 -0.47 0.41 14.38
N SER A 44 0.31 0.38 13.30
CA SER A 44 1.74 0.66 13.33
C SER A 44 2.05 2.12 13.61
N VAL A 45 3.17 2.31 14.30
CA VAL A 45 3.73 3.62 14.66
C VAL A 45 5.21 3.55 14.28
N PRO A 46 5.75 4.52 13.50
CA PRO A 46 7.18 4.59 13.27
C PRO A 46 7.91 4.98 14.56
N ASP A 47 9.16 4.55 14.71
CA ASP A 47 10.05 5.12 15.72
C ASP A 47 10.37 6.61 15.40
N ILE A 48 10.98 7.31 16.34
CA ILE A 48 11.31 8.74 16.25
C ILE A 48 12.29 9.09 15.13
N ASP A 49 13.07 8.10 14.68
CA ASP A 49 14.07 8.17 13.61
C ASP A 49 13.63 7.45 12.31
N GLU A 50 12.36 7.01 12.26
CA GLU A 50 11.77 6.43 11.06
C GLU A 50 10.83 7.41 10.35
N ASP A 51 10.95 7.48 9.03
CA ASP A 51 10.08 8.27 8.17
C ASP A 51 9.72 7.49 6.89
N THR A 52 8.96 8.12 6.00
CA THR A 52 8.59 7.55 4.69
C THR A 52 9.80 7.10 3.87
N ALA A 53 10.91 7.86 3.90
CA ALA A 53 12.11 7.50 3.14
C ALA A 53 12.81 6.28 3.74
N THR A 54 12.99 6.22 5.07
CA THR A 54 13.66 5.07 5.70
C THR A 54 12.87 3.78 5.50
N MET A 55 11.55 3.82 5.67
CA MET A 55 10.69 2.66 5.44
C MET A 55 10.71 2.22 3.97
N ALA A 56 10.66 3.17 3.02
CA ALA A 56 10.75 2.90 1.60
C ALA A 56 12.10 2.26 1.22
N VAL A 57 13.21 2.72 1.80
CA VAL A 57 14.54 2.12 1.64
C VAL A 57 14.55 0.67 2.11
N GLU A 58 14.00 0.38 3.29
CA GLU A 58 13.96 -0.99 3.81
C GLU A 58 13.07 -1.92 2.96
N ALA A 59 11.92 -1.43 2.49
CA ALA A 59 11.09 -2.19 1.55
C ALA A 59 11.80 -2.46 0.23
N ALA A 60 12.51 -1.47 -0.33
CA ALA A 60 13.30 -1.61 -1.56
C ALA A 60 14.47 -2.58 -1.38
N ARG A 61 15.21 -2.50 -0.26
CA ARG A 61 16.27 -3.47 0.09
C ARG A 61 15.73 -4.88 0.21
N ASN A 62 14.56 -5.05 0.82
CA ASN A 62 13.90 -6.35 0.89
C ASN A 62 13.52 -6.85 -0.52
N ALA A 63 13.06 -5.97 -1.41
CA ALA A 63 12.75 -6.34 -2.80
C ALA A 63 13.99 -6.78 -3.58
N VAL A 64 15.10 -6.06 -3.44
CA VAL A 64 16.39 -6.42 -4.04
C VAL A 64 16.89 -7.75 -3.47
N LYS A 65 16.90 -7.88 -2.14
CA LYS A 65 17.38 -9.09 -1.44
C LYS A 65 16.57 -10.34 -1.80
N ARG A 66 15.25 -10.21 -1.91
CA ARG A 66 14.34 -11.35 -2.13
C ARG A 66 14.70 -12.15 -3.38
N LYS A 67 15.24 -11.51 -4.42
CA LYS A 67 15.71 -12.18 -5.65
C LYS A 67 17.20 -11.95 -5.97
N ASN A 68 17.96 -11.31 -5.08
CA ASN A 68 19.34 -10.91 -5.34
C ASN A 68 19.48 -10.12 -6.65
N ILE A 69 18.64 -9.09 -6.81
CA ILE A 69 18.59 -8.24 -8.00
C ILE A 69 19.88 -7.43 -8.11
N ASP A 70 20.44 -7.37 -9.33
CA ASP A 70 21.46 -6.40 -9.68
C ASP A 70 20.82 -5.00 -9.78
N THR A 71 21.16 -4.12 -8.86
CA THR A 71 20.52 -2.81 -8.72
C THR A 71 20.85 -1.86 -9.85
N THR A 72 21.91 -2.09 -10.63
CA THR A 72 22.22 -1.28 -11.81
C THR A 72 21.25 -1.50 -12.96
N ARG A 73 20.42 -2.55 -12.90
CA ARG A 73 19.33 -2.81 -13.85
C ARG A 73 18.06 -2.01 -13.53
N ILE A 74 17.98 -1.40 -12.35
CA ILE A 74 16.84 -0.57 -11.94
C ILE A 74 17.06 0.83 -12.52
N GLU A 75 16.37 1.10 -13.63
CA GLU A 75 16.52 2.33 -14.40
C GLU A 75 15.35 3.31 -14.18
N ALA A 76 14.38 2.96 -13.32
CA ALA A 76 13.37 3.87 -12.81
C ALA A 76 13.04 3.64 -11.33
N VAL A 77 12.91 4.72 -10.54
CA VAL A 77 12.45 4.67 -9.14
C VAL A 77 11.30 5.66 -8.93
N TYR A 78 10.11 5.13 -8.64
CA TYR A 78 8.90 5.92 -8.39
C TYR A 78 8.34 5.63 -7.00
N THR A 79 8.20 6.67 -6.19
CA THR A 79 7.73 6.57 -4.80
C THR A 79 6.43 7.32 -4.63
N GLY A 80 5.36 6.58 -4.41
CA GLY A 80 4.05 7.10 -4.04
C GLY A 80 3.93 7.32 -2.54
N SER A 81 3.60 8.55 -2.13
CA SER A 81 3.36 8.91 -0.73
C SER A 81 2.47 10.16 -0.61
N GLU A 82 1.88 10.36 0.57
CA GLU A 82 1.25 11.63 1.01
C GLU A 82 2.08 12.30 2.13
N SER A 83 3.21 11.69 2.47
CA SER A 83 4.05 12.03 3.62
C SER A 83 5.53 12.02 3.26
N HIS A 84 5.86 12.49 2.05
CA HIS A 84 7.23 12.77 1.64
C HIS A 84 7.94 13.63 2.71
N PRO A 85 9.17 13.27 3.17
CA PRO A 85 9.83 14.00 4.25
C PRO A 85 10.19 15.44 3.90
N TYR A 86 10.33 15.75 2.61
CA TYR A 86 10.61 17.08 2.10
C TYR A 86 9.52 17.52 1.14
N ALA A 87 9.09 18.78 1.23
CA ALA A 87 8.20 19.38 0.24
C ALA A 87 8.87 19.54 -1.13
N VAL A 88 10.19 19.81 -1.15
CA VAL A 88 10.96 20.07 -2.40
C VAL A 88 12.32 19.35 -2.36
N LYS A 89 12.30 18.03 -2.23
CA LYS A 89 13.45 17.13 -2.47
C LYS A 89 12.92 15.69 -2.63
N PRO A 90 13.08 15.03 -3.79
CA PRO A 90 12.41 13.75 -4.02
C PRO A 90 12.92 12.63 -3.11
N THR A 91 12.02 11.94 -2.46
CA THR A 91 12.24 10.69 -1.72
C THR A 91 12.85 9.61 -2.62
N SER A 92 12.41 9.52 -3.87
CA SER A 92 12.94 8.56 -4.85
C SER A 92 14.45 8.69 -5.08
N THR A 93 15.02 9.90 -4.98
CA THR A 93 16.48 10.09 -5.10
C THR A 93 17.24 9.52 -3.89
N ILE A 94 16.66 9.60 -2.69
CA ILE A 94 17.23 9.01 -1.47
C ILE A 94 17.28 7.49 -1.61
N ILE A 95 16.18 6.90 -2.11
CA ILE A 95 16.05 5.46 -2.24
C ILE A 95 17.01 4.91 -3.30
N ALA A 96 17.08 5.56 -4.47
CA ALA A 96 17.97 5.16 -5.56
C ALA A 96 19.44 5.11 -5.12
N GLU A 97 19.89 6.11 -4.36
CA GLU A 97 21.23 6.11 -3.74
C GLU A 97 21.37 5.01 -2.68
N ALA A 98 20.38 4.86 -1.79
CA ALA A 98 20.47 3.94 -0.65
C ALA A 98 20.47 2.45 -1.03
N ILE A 99 20.01 2.12 -2.24
CA ILE A 99 20.07 0.77 -2.83
C ILE A 99 21.16 0.64 -3.90
N SER A 100 21.96 1.68 -4.14
CA SER A 100 23.01 1.68 -5.18
C SER A 100 22.47 1.40 -6.60
N ALA A 101 21.33 1.97 -6.96
CA ALA A 101 20.82 1.97 -8.34
C ALA A 101 21.36 3.16 -9.16
N SER A 102 21.69 4.27 -8.48
CA SER A 102 22.29 5.46 -9.09
C SER A 102 23.58 5.16 -9.89
N PRO A 103 23.91 5.96 -10.93
CA PRO A 103 23.27 7.23 -11.31
C PRO A 103 22.39 7.16 -12.57
N ILE A 104 22.28 6.02 -13.24
CA ILE A 104 21.63 5.90 -14.56
C ILE A 104 20.19 5.40 -14.39
N LEU A 105 19.29 6.29 -13.99
CA LEU A 105 17.87 6.01 -13.83
C LEU A 105 17.03 7.29 -13.88
N THR A 106 15.73 7.15 -14.15
CA THR A 106 14.74 8.21 -13.91
C THR A 106 14.11 8.07 -12.53
N ALA A 107 13.79 9.17 -11.87
CA ALA A 107 13.16 9.14 -10.55
C ALA A 107 12.11 10.23 -10.41
N ALA A 108 11.01 9.90 -9.72
CA ALA A 108 9.98 10.87 -9.36
C ALA A 108 9.26 10.45 -8.07
N ASP A 109 8.81 11.45 -7.33
CA ASP A 109 7.83 11.26 -6.27
C ASP A 109 6.43 11.39 -6.89
N VAL A 110 5.52 10.52 -6.49
CA VAL A 110 4.17 10.41 -7.06
C VAL A 110 3.17 10.77 -5.97
N GLU A 111 2.25 11.68 -6.26
CA GLU A 111 1.19 12.07 -5.35
C GLU A 111 -0.18 11.84 -5.99
N PHE A 112 -0.98 10.97 -5.38
CA PHE A 112 -2.41 10.82 -5.65
C PHE A 112 -3.03 10.07 -4.46
N ALA A 113 -3.06 10.74 -3.30
CA ALA A 113 -3.54 10.15 -2.06
C ALA A 113 -3.06 8.69 -1.89
N CYS A 114 -3.91 7.80 -1.38
CA CYS A 114 -3.56 6.40 -1.13
C CYS A 114 -3.40 5.54 -2.40
N LYS A 115 -3.63 6.09 -3.60
CA LYS A 115 -3.41 5.42 -4.90
C LYS A 115 -1.99 5.64 -5.43
N ALA A 116 -1.23 6.58 -4.87
CA ALA A 116 0.07 6.99 -5.40
C ALA A 116 1.03 5.81 -5.67
N GLY A 117 1.08 4.83 -4.78
CA GLY A 117 1.91 3.63 -4.93
C GLY A 117 1.53 2.75 -6.13
N THR A 118 0.23 2.57 -6.42
CA THR A 118 -0.21 1.81 -7.60
C THR A 118 -0.07 2.60 -8.89
N ALA A 119 -0.14 3.95 -8.83
CA ALA A 119 0.22 4.79 -9.96
C ALA A 119 1.70 4.62 -10.34
N ALA A 120 2.60 4.55 -9.35
CA ALA A 120 4.01 4.21 -9.57
C ALA A 120 4.18 2.84 -10.24
N MET A 121 3.40 1.82 -9.85
CA MET A 121 3.42 0.51 -10.51
C MET A 121 3.06 0.61 -11.99
N GLN A 122 1.96 1.32 -12.34
CA GLN A 122 1.56 1.52 -13.74
C GLN A 122 2.60 2.30 -14.55
N MET A 123 3.26 3.30 -13.96
CA MET A 123 4.36 4.02 -14.60
C MET A 123 5.53 3.09 -14.94
N CYS A 124 5.96 2.25 -13.98
CA CYS A 124 6.99 1.25 -14.23
C CYS A 124 6.56 0.24 -15.30
N MET A 125 5.32 -0.24 -15.28
CA MET A 125 4.78 -1.12 -16.32
C MET A 125 4.88 -0.48 -17.71
N GLY A 126 4.52 0.80 -17.83
CA GLY A 126 4.60 1.53 -19.10
C GLY A 126 6.02 1.61 -19.66
N LEU A 127 7.00 1.96 -18.82
CA LEU A 127 8.42 2.07 -19.22
C LEU A 127 9.05 0.72 -19.58
N VAL A 128 8.73 -0.33 -18.81
CA VAL A 128 9.20 -1.69 -19.09
C VAL A 128 8.56 -2.22 -20.38
N LYS A 129 7.26 -1.96 -20.59
CA LYS A 129 6.51 -2.37 -21.79
C LYS A 129 7.03 -1.72 -23.07
N SER A 130 7.41 -0.45 -22.99
CA SER A 130 7.98 0.29 -24.12
C SER A 130 9.45 -0.02 -24.37
N GLU A 131 10.06 -0.89 -23.55
CA GLU A 131 11.48 -1.24 -23.59
C GLU A 131 12.41 -0.04 -23.35
N MET A 132 11.88 1.03 -22.72
CA MET A 132 12.69 2.18 -22.32
C MET A 132 13.57 1.88 -21.12
N ILE A 133 13.17 0.92 -20.30
CA ILE A 133 13.95 0.44 -19.15
C ILE A 133 13.93 -1.09 -19.05
N ASP A 134 14.92 -1.65 -18.36
CA ASP A 134 14.93 -3.06 -17.95
C ASP A 134 14.02 -3.31 -16.73
N LEU A 135 14.38 -2.74 -15.57
CA LEU A 135 13.60 -2.85 -14.33
C LEU A 135 13.15 -1.49 -13.80
N GLY A 136 11.90 -1.43 -13.33
CA GLY A 136 11.35 -0.28 -12.61
C GLY A 136 11.00 -0.62 -11.17
N LEU A 137 11.34 0.26 -10.23
CA LEU A 137 11.02 0.13 -8.81
C LEU A 137 9.84 1.05 -8.45
N ALA A 138 8.69 0.45 -8.15
CA ALA A 138 7.49 1.14 -7.72
C ALA A 138 7.27 0.97 -6.21
N ILE A 139 7.11 2.06 -5.48
CA ILE A 139 7.04 2.07 -4.02
C ILE A 139 5.78 2.79 -3.56
N GLY A 140 5.09 2.23 -2.56
CA GLY A 140 4.07 2.93 -1.78
C GLY A 140 4.52 2.97 -0.33
N SER A 141 4.72 4.17 0.22
CA SER A 141 5.16 4.34 1.60
C SER A 141 4.50 5.54 2.25
N ASP A 142 4.06 5.39 3.50
CA ASP A 142 3.50 6.50 4.24
C ASP A 142 3.73 6.41 5.73
N VAL A 143 3.89 7.58 6.35
CA VAL A 143 3.63 7.85 7.76
C VAL A 143 2.32 8.64 7.85
N ALA A 144 1.20 7.93 7.75
CA ALA A 144 -0.13 8.56 7.64
C ALA A 144 -0.43 9.50 8.83
N GLN A 145 -1.12 10.61 8.54
CA GLN A 145 -1.47 11.63 9.52
C GLN A 145 -2.95 11.54 9.90
N GLY A 146 -3.23 11.12 11.14
CA GLY A 146 -4.56 11.26 11.75
C GLY A 146 -4.57 12.42 12.75
N ALA A 147 -5.53 13.33 12.65
CA ALA A 147 -5.68 14.44 13.60
C ALA A 147 -5.99 13.89 15.02
N PRO A 148 -5.37 14.40 16.09
CA PRO A 148 -5.74 14.03 17.46
C PRO A 148 -7.24 14.24 17.69
N GLY A 149 -7.94 13.20 18.16
CA GLY A 149 -9.38 13.24 18.45
C GLY A 149 -10.29 13.02 17.24
N ASP A 150 -9.73 12.82 16.05
CA ASP A 150 -10.48 12.41 14.87
C ASP A 150 -10.49 10.89 14.69
N ALA A 151 -11.51 10.36 14.01
CA ALA A 151 -11.65 8.93 13.75
C ALA A 151 -10.45 8.34 12.96
N LEU A 152 -9.80 9.12 12.10
CA LEU A 152 -8.60 8.72 11.38
C LEU A 152 -7.42 8.42 12.31
N GLU A 153 -7.41 8.96 13.53
CA GLU A 153 -6.37 8.64 14.51
C GLU A 153 -6.33 7.14 14.84
N TYR A 154 -7.46 6.44 14.75
CA TYR A 154 -7.53 5.00 15.03
C TYR A 154 -6.94 4.13 13.92
N THR A 155 -6.83 4.64 12.69
CA THR A 155 -6.39 3.84 11.54
C THR A 155 -5.11 4.34 10.88
N ALA A 156 -4.77 5.64 10.95
CA ALA A 156 -3.60 6.21 10.28
C ALA A 156 -2.29 5.62 10.80
N ALA A 157 -1.66 4.76 9.99
CA ALA A 157 -0.54 3.91 10.34
C ALA A 157 0.73 4.24 9.54
N ALA A 158 1.76 3.41 9.66
CA ALA A 158 3.01 3.55 8.91
C ALA A 158 3.50 2.24 8.29
N GLY A 159 4.04 2.32 7.07
CA GLY A 159 4.61 1.16 6.39
C GLY A 159 5.03 1.48 4.97
N ALA A 160 5.72 0.53 4.34
CA ALA A 160 6.17 0.65 2.96
C ALA A 160 6.14 -0.69 2.22
N VAL A 161 5.91 -0.64 0.92
CA VAL A 161 6.01 -1.78 0.01
C VAL A 161 6.67 -1.35 -1.28
N ALA A 162 7.55 -2.19 -1.81
CA ALA A 162 8.25 -1.99 -3.06
C ALA A 162 8.02 -3.19 -4.00
N TYR A 163 7.72 -2.90 -5.26
CA TYR A 163 7.65 -3.88 -6.36
C TYR A 163 8.68 -3.54 -7.42
N ILE A 164 9.46 -4.54 -7.82
CA ILE A 164 10.35 -4.46 -8.98
C ILE A 164 9.59 -5.03 -10.17
N ILE A 165 9.30 -4.20 -11.15
CA ILE A 165 8.56 -4.52 -12.37
C ILE A 165 9.56 -4.80 -13.50
N GLY A 166 9.32 -5.85 -14.28
CA GLY A 166 10.17 -6.30 -15.38
C GLY A 166 9.45 -7.28 -16.30
N ARG A 167 10.20 -7.97 -17.16
CA ARG A 167 9.65 -8.90 -18.19
C ARG A 167 10.06 -10.36 -17.99
N ASP A 168 11.24 -10.57 -17.41
CA ASP A 168 11.84 -11.90 -17.29
C ASP A 168 11.76 -12.41 -15.85
N GLU A 169 11.65 -13.74 -15.72
CA GLU A 169 11.66 -14.45 -14.44
C GLU A 169 10.68 -13.83 -13.42
N LEU A 170 9.44 -13.65 -13.85
CA LEU A 170 8.38 -13.02 -13.08
C LEU A 170 8.00 -13.89 -11.89
N ALA A 171 7.84 -13.28 -10.72
CA ALA A 171 7.14 -13.87 -9.58
C ALA A 171 5.62 -13.83 -9.78
N ALA A 172 5.12 -12.81 -10.48
CA ALA A 172 3.74 -12.73 -10.92
C ALA A 172 3.62 -11.86 -12.17
N GLU A 173 2.82 -12.29 -13.14
CA GLU A 173 2.46 -11.53 -14.34
C GLU A 173 1.31 -10.59 -14.05
N ILE A 174 1.39 -9.33 -14.51
CA ILE A 174 0.27 -8.39 -14.48
C ILE A 174 -0.41 -8.46 -15.85
N GLU A 175 -1.51 -9.20 -15.91
CA GLU A 175 -2.23 -9.48 -17.15
C GLU A 175 -2.88 -8.22 -17.72
N GLU A 176 -3.47 -7.40 -16.85
CA GLU A 176 -4.14 -6.17 -17.24
C GLU A 176 -4.29 -5.20 -16.07
N THR A 177 -4.41 -3.91 -16.40
CA THR A 177 -4.76 -2.85 -15.46
C THR A 177 -5.88 -1.94 -16.01
N TYR A 178 -6.66 -1.36 -15.11
CA TYR A 178 -7.75 -0.45 -15.44
C TYR A 178 -7.89 0.63 -14.36
N SER A 179 -8.03 1.89 -14.77
CA SER A 179 -8.12 3.02 -13.84
C SER A 179 -9.41 3.81 -14.04
N VAL A 180 -10.01 4.23 -12.93
CA VAL A 180 -11.14 5.17 -12.90
C VAL A 180 -10.72 6.38 -12.09
N THR A 181 -10.97 7.58 -12.61
CA THR A 181 -10.58 8.84 -11.95
C THR A 181 -11.63 9.91 -12.19
N THR A 182 -11.99 10.64 -11.15
CA THR A 182 -12.86 11.82 -11.22
C THR A 182 -12.35 12.90 -10.25
N ASP A 183 -12.86 14.12 -10.37
CA ASP A 183 -12.69 15.14 -9.34
C ASP A 183 -13.78 14.95 -8.27
N THR A 184 -13.38 14.46 -7.10
CA THR A 184 -14.26 14.17 -5.95
C THR A 184 -13.60 14.69 -4.67
N PRO A 185 -14.12 15.75 -4.04
CA PRO A 185 -13.52 16.36 -2.85
C PRO A 185 -13.91 15.59 -1.58
N ASP A 186 -13.45 14.35 -1.42
CA ASP A 186 -13.78 13.51 -0.28
C ASP A 186 -12.78 13.59 0.88
N PHE A 187 -11.49 13.71 0.59
CA PHE A 187 -10.40 13.89 1.56
C PHE A 187 -9.26 14.67 0.91
N TRP A 188 -8.69 15.63 1.63
CA TRP A 188 -7.60 16.47 1.14
C TRP A 188 -6.77 17.02 2.30
N ARG A 189 -5.54 17.47 1.99
CA ARG A 189 -4.73 18.27 2.91
C ARG A 189 -4.22 19.51 2.17
N ARG A 190 -4.47 20.70 2.71
CA ARG A 190 -3.91 21.93 2.15
C ARG A 190 -2.46 22.12 2.58
N GLU A 191 -1.70 22.83 1.77
CA GLU A 191 -0.34 23.26 2.10
C GLU A 191 -0.31 23.99 3.46
N GLY A 192 0.71 23.70 4.27
CA GLY A 192 0.87 24.25 5.62
C GLY A 192 -0.04 23.64 6.70
N MET A 193 -1.02 22.79 6.35
CA MET A 193 -1.87 22.14 7.35
C MET A 193 -1.24 20.81 7.82
N PRO A 194 -1.17 20.55 9.15
CA PRO A 194 -0.53 19.35 9.68
C PRO A 194 -1.38 18.08 9.51
N TYR A 195 -2.68 18.23 9.33
CA TYR A 195 -3.64 17.14 9.22
C TYR A 195 -4.60 17.37 8.04
N PRO A 196 -5.11 16.29 7.43
CA PRO A 196 -6.12 16.37 6.37
C PRO A 196 -7.50 16.74 6.91
N GLU A 197 -8.37 17.17 6.01
CA GLU A 197 -9.82 17.32 6.20
C GLU A 197 -10.56 16.29 5.32
N HIS A 198 -11.80 15.96 5.68
CA HIS A 198 -12.60 15.00 4.93
C HIS A 198 -14.11 15.26 5.03
N GLY A 199 -14.86 14.83 4.01
CA GLY A 199 -16.31 14.96 3.92
C GLY A 199 -17.10 13.95 4.77
N GLY A 200 -16.50 13.39 5.82
CA GLY A 200 -17.13 12.39 6.68
C GLY A 200 -17.69 11.20 5.90
N ARG A 201 -19.02 11.01 5.94
CA ARG A 201 -19.72 9.92 5.21
C ARG A 201 -19.54 9.97 3.69
N PHE A 202 -19.21 11.13 3.13
CA PHE A 202 -18.92 11.30 1.70
C PHE A 202 -17.70 10.49 1.24
N THR A 203 -16.75 10.19 2.13
CA THR A 203 -15.61 9.30 1.83
C THR A 203 -16.03 7.86 1.49
N GLY A 204 -17.23 7.44 1.91
CA GLY A 204 -17.77 6.10 1.69
C GLY A 204 -18.32 5.91 0.28
N GLU A 205 -19.63 6.12 0.11
CA GLU A 205 -20.34 5.81 -1.14
C GLU A 205 -19.83 6.60 -2.36
N PRO A 206 -19.82 7.95 -2.35
CA PRO A 206 -19.44 8.70 -3.55
C PRO A 206 -17.92 8.76 -3.76
N GLY A 207 -17.13 8.56 -2.71
CA GLY A 207 -15.67 8.37 -2.78
C GLY A 207 -15.29 6.92 -3.03
N TYR A 208 -14.91 6.20 -1.98
CA TYR A 208 -14.34 4.85 -2.04
C TYR A 208 -15.17 3.84 -2.85
N PHE A 209 -16.45 3.62 -2.49
CA PHE A 209 -17.21 2.50 -3.09
C PHE A 209 -17.49 2.72 -4.57
N LYS A 210 -17.80 3.96 -4.98
CA LYS A 210 -17.98 4.32 -6.40
C LYS A 210 -16.74 3.99 -7.22
N HIS A 211 -15.57 4.47 -6.82
CA HIS A 211 -14.36 4.34 -7.64
C HIS A 211 -13.82 2.90 -7.64
N VAL A 212 -13.84 2.23 -6.49
CA VAL A 212 -13.37 0.84 -6.39
C VAL A 212 -14.28 -0.10 -7.18
N THR A 213 -15.61 0.05 -7.10
CA THR A 213 -16.52 -0.82 -7.87
C THR A 213 -16.43 -0.57 -9.37
N LEU A 214 -16.38 0.69 -9.81
CA LEU A 214 -16.22 1.02 -11.24
C LEU A 214 -14.90 0.49 -11.81
N ALA A 215 -13.79 0.67 -11.10
CA ALA A 215 -12.50 0.15 -11.54
C ALA A 215 -12.48 -1.37 -11.56
N ALA A 216 -13.07 -2.01 -10.53
CA ALA A 216 -13.09 -3.45 -10.43
C ALA A 216 -13.95 -4.10 -11.52
N THR A 217 -15.17 -3.61 -11.72
CA THR A 217 -16.06 -4.09 -12.78
C THR A 217 -15.47 -3.81 -14.16
N GLY A 218 -14.93 -2.62 -14.40
CA GLY A 218 -14.32 -2.27 -15.68
C GLY A 218 -13.12 -3.15 -16.04
N LEU A 219 -12.29 -3.52 -15.06
CA LEU A 219 -11.22 -4.50 -15.27
C LEU A 219 -11.78 -5.88 -15.60
N MET A 220 -12.73 -6.38 -14.81
CA MET A 220 -13.33 -7.70 -15.00
C MET A 220 -14.04 -7.84 -16.36
N GLU A 221 -14.73 -6.79 -16.81
CA GLU A 221 -15.31 -6.71 -18.16
C GLU A 221 -14.21 -6.77 -19.24
N LYS A 222 -13.13 -5.99 -19.08
CA LYS A 222 -12.02 -5.94 -20.02
C LYS A 222 -11.28 -7.27 -20.14
N THR A 223 -11.14 -8.00 -19.04
CA THR A 223 -10.50 -9.33 -19.01
C THR A 223 -11.47 -10.48 -19.25
N ASN A 224 -12.77 -10.21 -19.37
CA ASN A 224 -13.84 -11.22 -19.45
C ASN A 224 -13.75 -12.26 -18.32
N THR A 225 -13.70 -11.76 -17.09
CA THR A 225 -13.58 -12.56 -15.85
C THR A 225 -14.65 -12.17 -14.85
N ALA A 226 -14.90 -13.02 -13.87
CA ALA A 226 -15.77 -12.80 -12.72
C ALA A 226 -15.00 -13.01 -11.41
N PRO A 227 -15.54 -12.60 -10.24
CA PRO A 227 -14.87 -12.78 -8.95
C PRO A 227 -14.41 -14.21 -8.64
N GLU A 228 -15.14 -15.22 -9.11
CA GLU A 228 -14.83 -16.64 -8.96
C GLU A 228 -13.61 -17.11 -9.76
N ASP A 229 -13.15 -16.34 -10.76
CA ASP A 229 -11.96 -16.64 -11.55
C ASP A 229 -10.65 -16.22 -10.84
N TYR A 230 -10.74 -15.64 -9.64
CA TYR A 230 -9.63 -15.19 -8.85
C TYR A 230 -9.52 -15.99 -7.55
N ASP A 231 -8.33 -16.47 -7.20
CA ASP A 231 -8.08 -17.16 -5.94
C ASP A 231 -8.02 -16.19 -4.75
N TYR A 232 -7.58 -14.96 -5.00
CA TYR A 232 -7.42 -13.92 -3.99
C TYR A 232 -7.92 -12.56 -4.47
N ALA A 233 -8.29 -11.70 -3.52
CA ALA A 233 -8.68 -10.34 -3.79
C ALA A 233 -8.15 -9.36 -2.73
N VAL A 234 -7.64 -8.22 -3.18
CA VAL A 234 -7.11 -7.17 -2.32
C VAL A 234 -7.77 -5.85 -2.71
N PHE A 235 -8.42 -5.21 -1.74
CA PHE A 235 -8.96 -3.86 -1.90
C PHE A 235 -8.20 -2.90 -0.99
N HIS A 236 -8.19 -1.61 -1.31
CA HIS A 236 -7.66 -0.58 -0.40
C HIS A 236 -8.35 -0.67 0.98
N GLN A 237 -7.59 -0.48 2.07
CA GLN A 237 -8.05 -0.80 3.42
C GLN A 237 -7.96 0.43 4.34
N PRO A 238 -8.87 1.41 4.20
CA PRO A 238 -8.87 2.57 5.10
C PRO A 238 -9.28 2.21 6.53
N ASN A 239 -10.00 1.10 6.67
CA ASN A 239 -10.39 0.40 7.88
C ASN A 239 -10.71 -1.06 7.50
N GLY A 240 -11.07 -1.91 8.45
CA GLY A 240 -11.42 -3.30 8.18
C GLY A 240 -12.80 -3.53 7.56
N LYS A 241 -13.72 -2.57 7.67
CA LYS A 241 -15.10 -2.73 7.16
C LYS A 241 -15.22 -2.52 5.65
N PHE A 242 -14.50 -1.55 5.11
CA PHE A 242 -14.59 -1.13 3.70
C PHE A 242 -14.18 -2.22 2.69
N PRO A 243 -13.01 -2.88 2.82
CA PRO A 243 -12.61 -3.95 1.91
C PRO A 243 -13.59 -5.13 1.93
N LEU A 244 -14.09 -5.53 3.11
CA LEU A 244 -15.10 -6.58 3.24
C LEU A 244 -16.42 -6.22 2.55
N ARG A 245 -16.85 -4.97 2.69
CA ARG A 245 -18.09 -4.48 2.10
C ARG A 245 -17.99 -4.44 0.57
N VAL A 246 -16.93 -3.88 0.01
CA VAL A 246 -16.78 -3.80 -1.45
C VAL A 246 -16.57 -5.18 -2.09
N ALA A 247 -15.84 -6.07 -1.42
CA ALA A 247 -15.72 -7.46 -1.81
C ALA A 247 -17.10 -8.12 -1.94
N SER A 248 -17.95 -7.99 -0.91
CA SER A 248 -19.32 -8.51 -0.93
C SER A 248 -20.20 -7.88 -2.01
N MET A 249 -20.04 -6.59 -2.32
CA MET A 249 -20.77 -5.92 -3.39
C MET A 249 -20.39 -6.47 -4.77
N LEU A 250 -19.12 -6.83 -4.94
CA LEU A 250 -18.58 -7.33 -6.20
C LEU A 250 -18.73 -8.84 -6.38
N GLY A 251 -18.98 -9.60 -5.29
CA GLY A 251 -19.13 -11.06 -5.32
C GLY A 251 -17.92 -11.85 -4.80
N PHE A 252 -16.89 -11.17 -4.30
CA PHE A 252 -15.75 -11.82 -3.66
C PHE A 252 -16.09 -12.31 -2.25
N THR A 253 -15.48 -13.42 -1.86
CA THR A 253 -15.62 -14.06 -0.56
C THR A 253 -14.56 -13.57 0.42
N THR A 254 -14.87 -13.64 1.72
CA THR A 254 -13.88 -13.32 2.78
C THR A 254 -12.65 -14.23 2.75
N LYS A 255 -12.77 -15.44 2.20
CA LYS A 255 -11.65 -16.37 2.01
C LYS A 255 -10.62 -15.80 1.01
N GLN A 256 -11.08 -15.24 -0.11
CA GLN A 256 -10.21 -14.61 -1.12
C GLN A 256 -9.46 -13.40 -0.55
N LEU A 257 -10.07 -12.68 0.41
CA LEU A 257 -9.46 -11.50 1.02
C LEU A 257 -8.43 -11.84 2.12
N LYS A 258 -8.55 -13.02 2.74
CA LYS A 258 -7.90 -13.33 4.02
C LYS A 258 -6.40 -13.05 4.03
N PRO A 259 -5.59 -13.44 3.02
CA PRO A 259 -4.15 -13.19 3.06
C PRO A 259 -3.80 -11.70 3.04
N GLY A 260 -4.48 -10.92 2.22
CA GLY A 260 -4.23 -9.49 2.07
C GLY A 260 -4.87 -8.62 3.14
N TYR A 261 -5.76 -9.15 3.98
CA TYR A 261 -6.56 -8.38 4.94
C TYR A 261 -5.80 -8.05 6.24
N VAL A 262 -4.78 -7.19 6.11
CA VAL A 262 -3.81 -6.88 7.17
C VAL A 262 -4.18 -5.67 8.03
N VAL A 263 -5.11 -4.82 7.57
CA VAL A 263 -5.49 -3.56 8.25
C VAL A 263 -5.91 -3.72 9.71
N GLN A 264 -6.39 -4.91 10.11
CA GLN A 264 -6.84 -5.15 11.49
C GLN A 264 -5.71 -4.99 12.52
N HIS A 265 -4.47 -5.30 12.13
CA HIS A 265 -3.28 -5.29 12.99
C HIS A 265 -2.16 -4.37 12.47
N LEU A 266 -2.36 -3.79 11.28
CA LEU A 266 -1.44 -2.83 10.70
C LEU A 266 -1.99 -1.40 10.77
N GLY A 267 -3.30 -1.22 10.60
CA GLY A 267 -3.91 0.06 10.25
C GLY A 267 -3.71 0.42 8.76
N ASN A 268 -4.13 1.62 8.40
CA ASN A 268 -4.08 2.14 7.04
C ASN A 268 -2.74 2.83 6.77
N THR A 269 -1.90 2.21 5.94
CA THR A 269 -0.60 2.73 5.48
C THR A 269 -0.70 3.50 4.16
N TYR A 270 -1.87 4.09 3.88
CA TYR A 270 -2.17 4.97 2.75
C TYR A 270 -1.67 4.38 1.42
N SER A 271 -0.66 4.97 0.79
CA SER A 271 -0.11 4.55 -0.53
C SER A 271 0.42 3.12 -0.52
N GLY A 272 0.83 2.62 0.65
CA GLY A 272 1.25 1.23 0.85
C GLY A 272 0.10 0.25 1.14
N SER A 273 -1.15 0.70 1.35
CA SER A 273 -2.23 -0.13 1.91
C SER A 273 -2.63 -1.31 1.00
N ALA A 274 -3.05 -1.04 -0.24
CA ALA A 274 -3.38 -2.11 -1.19
C ALA A 274 -2.13 -2.92 -1.58
N MET A 275 -0.98 -2.25 -1.69
CA MET A 275 0.31 -2.88 -2.00
C MET A 275 0.73 -3.87 -0.90
N MET A 276 0.47 -3.57 0.38
CA MET A 276 0.77 -4.46 1.51
C MET A 276 -0.12 -5.70 1.49
N GLY A 277 -1.41 -5.52 1.14
CA GLY A 277 -2.29 -6.66 0.95
C GLY A 277 -1.85 -7.57 -0.20
N LEU A 278 -1.36 -7.00 -1.30
CA LEU A 278 -0.79 -7.79 -2.41
C LEU A 278 0.49 -8.53 -1.96
N ALA A 279 1.37 -7.87 -1.21
CA ALA A 279 2.61 -8.49 -0.72
C ALA A 279 2.30 -9.66 0.23
N ALA A 280 1.35 -9.49 1.16
CA ALA A 280 0.91 -10.54 2.07
C ALA A 280 0.25 -11.71 1.33
N THR A 281 -0.44 -11.43 0.22
CA THR A 281 -1.01 -12.47 -0.64
C THR A 281 0.08 -13.23 -1.39
N LEU A 282 1.07 -12.53 -1.95
CA LEU A 282 2.20 -13.16 -2.65
C LEU A 282 3.09 -14.01 -1.72
N ASP A 283 3.15 -13.70 -0.42
CA ASP A 283 3.88 -14.52 0.55
C ASP A 283 3.31 -15.94 0.69
N VAL A 284 2.01 -16.15 0.37
CA VAL A 284 1.31 -17.44 0.54
C VAL A 284 0.81 -18.06 -0.76
N ALA A 285 0.67 -17.26 -1.82
CA ALA A 285 0.17 -17.72 -3.11
C ALA A 285 1.12 -18.74 -3.77
N LYS A 286 0.55 -19.51 -4.70
CA LYS A 286 1.22 -20.55 -5.48
C LYS A 286 1.16 -20.23 -6.96
N THR A 287 2.06 -20.82 -7.74
CA THR A 287 2.01 -20.75 -9.21
C THR A 287 0.60 -21.01 -9.74
N GLY A 288 0.16 -20.18 -10.67
CA GLY A 288 -1.10 -20.31 -11.38
C GLY A 288 -2.30 -19.75 -10.62
N GLU A 289 -2.16 -19.43 -9.34
CA GLU A 289 -3.22 -18.74 -8.60
C GLU A 289 -3.32 -17.28 -9.08
N ARG A 290 -4.54 -16.76 -9.14
CA ARG A 290 -4.84 -15.43 -9.67
C ARG A 290 -5.27 -14.46 -8.57
N ILE A 291 -4.73 -13.26 -8.60
CA ILE A 291 -4.93 -12.22 -7.59
C ILE A 291 -5.59 -11.01 -8.24
N PHE A 292 -6.75 -10.62 -7.72
CA PHE A 292 -7.40 -9.36 -8.04
C PHE A 292 -6.94 -8.26 -7.08
N VAL A 293 -6.58 -7.09 -7.58
CA VAL A 293 -6.24 -5.94 -6.73
C VAL A 293 -7.02 -4.72 -7.18
N THR A 294 -7.54 -3.91 -6.25
CA THR A 294 -8.05 -2.57 -6.54
C THR A 294 -7.67 -1.59 -5.44
N SER A 295 -6.85 -0.59 -5.79
CA SER A 295 -6.50 0.52 -4.90
C SER A 295 -7.57 1.61 -4.90
N PHE A 296 -7.42 2.57 -4.00
CA PHE A 296 -8.21 3.80 -3.98
C PHE A 296 -7.34 4.91 -3.43
N GLY A 297 -7.50 6.11 -3.99
CA GLY A 297 -6.97 7.35 -3.47
C GLY A 297 -8.04 8.42 -3.58
N SER A 298 -8.25 9.17 -2.51
CA SER A 298 -9.18 10.31 -2.48
C SER A 298 -8.76 11.42 -3.44
N GLY A 299 -9.72 12.25 -3.85
CA GLY A 299 -9.56 13.29 -4.86
C GLY A 299 -10.28 13.11 -6.21
N ALA A 300 -10.64 11.95 -6.77
CA ALA A 300 -10.46 10.57 -6.34
C ALA A 300 -10.25 9.62 -7.54
N GLY A 301 -9.61 8.47 -7.30
CA GLY A 301 -9.38 7.44 -8.32
C GLY A 301 -9.00 6.08 -7.75
N SER A 302 -9.07 5.07 -8.60
CA SER A 302 -8.72 3.67 -8.29
C SER A 302 -7.93 3.05 -9.44
N ASP A 303 -6.94 2.23 -9.11
CA ASP A 303 -6.25 1.34 -10.07
C ASP A 303 -6.60 -0.11 -9.74
N ALA A 304 -7.13 -0.82 -10.72
CA ALA A 304 -7.38 -2.25 -10.65
C ALA A 304 -6.30 -3.03 -11.42
N PHE A 305 -5.93 -4.21 -10.92
CA PHE A 305 -4.96 -5.12 -11.53
C PHE A 305 -5.46 -6.56 -11.50
N SER A 306 -5.25 -7.27 -12.62
CA SER A 306 -5.42 -8.72 -12.74
C SER A 306 -4.02 -9.32 -12.80
N ILE A 307 -3.69 -10.20 -11.85
CA ILE A 307 -2.33 -10.69 -11.64
C ILE A 307 -2.35 -12.22 -11.57
N THR A 308 -1.49 -12.89 -12.33
CA THR A 308 -1.33 -14.36 -12.28
C THR A 308 0.03 -14.69 -11.70
N VAL A 309 0.06 -15.55 -10.67
CA VAL A 309 1.31 -15.92 -9.99
C VAL A 309 2.13 -16.88 -10.85
N CYS A 310 3.43 -16.63 -10.96
CA CYS A 310 4.36 -17.37 -11.82
C CYS A 310 5.34 -18.21 -11.00
N ASP A 311 6.02 -19.15 -11.65
CA ASP A 311 6.89 -20.14 -11.00
C ASP A 311 7.98 -19.56 -10.10
N CYS A 312 8.55 -18.40 -10.46
CA CYS A 312 9.64 -17.81 -9.67
C CYS A 312 9.21 -17.45 -8.23
N ILE A 313 7.90 -17.34 -7.93
CA ILE A 313 7.44 -17.04 -6.57
C ILE A 313 7.92 -18.08 -5.55
N GLU A 314 7.96 -19.35 -5.94
CA GLU A 314 8.26 -20.47 -5.04
C GLU A 314 9.70 -20.42 -4.55
N GLU A 315 10.59 -19.88 -5.39
CA GLU A 315 12.01 -19.74 -5.08
C GLU A 315 12.36 -18.50 -4.27
N ILE A 316 11.53 -17.45 -4.34
CA ILE A 316 11.87 -16.13 -3.80
C ILE A 316 11.07 -15.74 -2.56
N LYS A 317 9.84 -16.23 -2.37
CA LYS A 317 8.91 -15.68 -1.36
C LYS A 317 9.48 -15.63 0.06
N ASN A 318 10.32 -16.61 0.43
CA ASN A 318 10.96 -16.73 1.75
C ASN A 318 12.38 -16.13 1.86
N LYS A 319 12.92 -15.46 0.82
CA LYS A 319 14.29 -14.89 0.83
C LYS A 319 14.40 -13.49 1.46
N ALA A 320 13.27 -12.90 1.83
CA ALA A 320 13.16 -11.66 2.59
C ALA A 320 11.99 -11.80 3.60
N PRO A 321 11.89 -10.92 4.63
CA PRO A 321 10.78 -10.92 5.57
C PRO A 321 9.41 -10.94 4.89
N THR A 322 8.54 -11.86 5.30
CA THR A 322 7.12 -11.87 4.91
C THR A 322 6.36 -10.79 5.67
N VAL A 323 5.22 -10.35 5.15
CA VAL A 323 4.33 -9.39 5.84
C VAL A 323 3.87 -9.96 7.19
N GLN A 324 3.56 -11.26 7.24
CA GLN A 324 3.21 -11.93 8.50
C GLN A 324 4.35 -11.82 9.53
N HIS A 325 5.59 -12.07 9.12
CA HIS A 325 6.75 -11.93 10.01
C HIS A 325 6.94 -10.48 10.49
N LEU A 326 6.73 -9.49 9.62
CA LEU A 326 6.82 -8.06 9.96
C LEU A 326 5.70 -7.60 10.92
N LEU A 327 4.59 -8.33 11.00
CA LEU A 327 3.49 -8.07 11.94
C LEU A 327 3.71 -8.72 13.31
N GLU A 328 4.62 -9.70 13.42
CA GLU A 328 4.86 -10.43 14.66
C GLU A 328 5.64 -9.62 15.70
N ASN A 329 5.42 -9.94 16.98
CA ASN A 329 6.16 -9.40 18.13
C ASN A 329 6.30 -7.86 18.18
N PRO A 330 5.18 -7.11 18.07
CA PRO A 330 5.23 -5.65 18.14
C PRO A 330 5.59 -5.14 19.53
N LEU A 331 6.11 -3.91 19.59
CA LEU A 331 6.33 -3.15 20.82
C LEU A 331 5.19 -2.16 21.03
N TYR A 332 4.39 -2.36 22.07
CA TYR A 332 3.23 -1.51 22.34
C TYR A 332 3.61 -0.19 23.02
N LEU A 333 3.09 0.90 22.50
CA LEU A 333 3.20 2.24 23.06
C LEU A 333 1.93 2.65 23.80
N SER A 334 2.10 3.42 24.87
CA SER A 334 1.01 4.22 25.43
C SER A 334 0.72 5.44 24.54
N TYR A 335 -0.43 6.09 24.73
CA TYR A 335 -0.75 7.30 23.95
C TYR A 335 0.29 8.41 24.09
N GLY A 336 0.84 8.63 25.29
CA GLY A 336 1.86 9.67 25.50
C GLY A 336 3.14 9.41 24.69
N MET A 337 3.59 8.14 24.62
CA MET A 337 4.72 7.77 23.78
C MET A 337 4.38 7.82 22.30
N TYR A 338 3.21 7.36 21.89
CA TYR A 338 2.73 7.50 20.51
C TYR A 338 2.68 8.98 20.07
N ALA A 339 2.14 9.87 20.91
CA ALA A 339 2.07 11.30 20.63
C ALA A 339 3.46 11.93 20.52
N LYS A 340 4.42 11.48 21.34
CA LYS A 340 5.84 11.85 21.22
C LYS A 340 6.45 11.37 19.89
N HIS A 341 6.29 10.09 19.55
CA HIS A 341 6.81 9.49 18.31
C HIS A 341 6.27 10.21 17.07
N LYS A 342 4.96 10.46 17.04
CA LYS A 342 4.28 11.16 15.93
C LYS A 342 4.40 12.68 15.99
N ARG A 343 5.21 13.24 16.91
CA ARG A 343 5.43 14.68 17.10
C ARG A 343 4.12 15.49 17.23
N LYS A 344 3.13 14.92 17.92
CA LYS A 344 1.80 15.54 18.17
C LYS A 344 1.80 16.49 19.36
N ILE A 345 2.84 16.45 20.19
CA ILE A 345 3.00 17.33 21.35
C ILE A 345 3.55 18.67 20.84
N LYS A 346 2.85 19.77 21.12
CA LYS A 346 3.36 21.11 20.87
C LYS A 346 4.53 21.36 21.82
N VAL A 347 5.73 21.51 21.26
CA VAL A 347 7.00 21.75 21.98
C VAL A 347 7.50 23.17 21.78
#